data_AF-A0A2G6DRW7-F1
#
_entry.id   AF-A0A2G6DRW7-F1
#
_cell.length_a   1.000
_cell.length_b   1.000
_cell.length_c   1.000
_cell.angle_alpha   90.00
_cell.angle_beta   90.00
_cell.angle_gamma   90.00
#
_symmetry.space_group_name_H-M   'P 1'
#
loop_
_entity.id
_entity.type
_entity.pdbx_description
1 polymer ?
#
loop_
_entity_poly.entity_id
_entity_poly.type
_entity_poly.pdbx_seq_one_letter_code
_entity_poly.pdbx_strand_id
1 'polypeptide(L)'
;MSMLFDNITEQDKIVAVKELIDDSTPRPSFFFLVILSVLMAACGLIINNASVIIASMLIAPILSPVLSIALGIVIADGKLISRSFFTLLKSTGWAISLSAVTTWLLWNFATSDFHTSLTPEIIERIQPSIVYLIIAIIAGTATAFARVKPDLSETLPGTAIAVALVPPLATVGIGIATLRLEVASGAFAMFVLNLIGIVLAAMVMFSMMNLYTKKTIIAKTVEKADEELEKELESSQKKTETNNISPFAED
;
A
#
# COMPACT_ATOMS: atom_id res chain seq x y z
N MET A 1 -23.30 19.50 -7.69
CA MET A 1 -21.92 19.02 -7.87
C MET A 1 -20.87 20.12 -7.64
N SER A 2 -21.09 21.40 -8.01
CA SER A 2 -20.07 22.46 -7.85
C SER A 2 -19.68 22.70 -6.38
N MET A 3 -20.64 22.82 -5.47
CA MET A 3 -20.38 23.15 -4.06
C MET A 3 -19.42 22.20 -3.31
N LEU A 4 -19.22 20.96 -3.79
CA LEU A 4 -18.30 19.99 -3.18
C LEU A 4 -16.83 20.29 -3.50
N PHE A 5 -16.56 20.88 -4.66
CA PHE A 5 -15.21 21.13 -5.19
C PHE A 5 -14.86 22.62 -5.24
N ASP A 6 -15.83 23.51 -5.03
CA ASP A 6 -15.66 24.97 -5.11
C ASP A 6 -14.63 25.51 -4.10
N ASN A 7 -14.35 24.78 -3.00
CA ASN A 7 -13.36 25.16 -1.99
C ASN A 7 -11.95 24.58 -2.22
N ILE A 8 -11.71 23.81 -3.29
CA ILE A 8 -10.39 23.21 -3.57
C ILE A 8 -9.63 24.14 -4.50
N THR A 9 -8.60 24.81 -3.98
CA THR A 9 -7.79 25.72 -4.79
C THR A 9 -6.84 24.95 -5.72
N GLU A 10 -6.34 25.63 -6.75
CA GLU A 10 -5.33 25.06 -7.64
C GLU A 10 -4.02 24.74 -6.93
N GLN A 11 -3.73 25.43 -5.83
CA GLN A 11 -2.54 25.18 -5.01
C GLN A 11 -2.70 23.91 -4.18
N ASP A 12 -3.89 23.67 -3.62
CA ASP A 12 -4.20 22.45 -2.85
C ASP A 12 -4.02 21.19 -3.70
N LYS A 13 -4.47 21.25 -4.96
CA LYS A 13 -4.28 20.15 -5.93
C LYS A 13 -2.81 19.85 -6.17
N ILE A 14 -1.96 20.88 -6.29
CA ILE A 14 -0.52 20.70 -6.52
C ILE A 14 0.14 20.08 -5.29
N VAL A 15 -0.22 20.55 -4.09
CA VAL A 15 0.29 20.00 -2.82
C VAL A 15 -0.11 18.53 -2.69
N ALA A 16 -1.39 18.21 -2.87
CA ALA A 16 -1.91 16.85 -2.80
C ALA A 16 -1.21 15.89 -3.77
N VAL A 17 -0.97 16.31 -5.01
CA VAL A 17 -0.24 15.51 -5.99
C VAL A 17 1.22 15.30 -5.57
N LYS A 18 1.88 16.36 -5.09
CA LYS A 18 3.28 16.27 -4.66
C LYS A 18 3.44 15.31 -3.49
N GLU A 19 2.61 15.43 -2.46
CA GLU A 19 2.66 14.53 -1.32
C GLU A 19 2.30 13.08 -1.72
N LEU A 20 1.32 12.89 -2.61
CA LEU A 20 0.97 11.55 -3.09
C LEU A 20 2.14 10.88 -3.84
N ILE A 21 2.84 11.64 -4.69
CA ILE A 21 4.04 11.14 -5.38
C ILE A 21 5.11 10.77 -4.36
N ASP A 22 5.36 11.66 -3.39
CA ASP A 22 6.37 11.45 -2.36
C ASP A 22 6.09 10.18 -1.54
N ASP A 23 4.85 10.02 -1.05
CA ASP A 23 4.40 8.85 -0.28
C ASP A 23 4.43 7.55 -1.11
N SER A 24 4.28 7.64 -2.43
CA SER A 24 4.36 6.50 -3.34
C SER A 24 5.79 6.13 -3.76
N THR A 25 6.78 6.89 -3.31
CA THR A 25 8.20 6.65 -3.59
C THR A 25 8.68 5.43 -2.81
N PRO A 26 9.39 4.47 -3.45
CA PRO A 26 9.85 3.24 -2.81
C PRO A 26 11.07 3.49 -1.89
N ARG A 27 10.89 4.31 -0.85
CA ARG A 27 11.91 4.61 0.17
C ARG A 27 12.08 3.43 1.14
N PRO A 28 13.23 3.26 1.80
CA PRO A 28 13.42 2.21 2.80
C PRO A 28 12.39 2.26 3.95
N SER A 29 12.01 3.46 4.39
CA SER A 29 10.98 3.67 5.41
C SER A 29 9.61 3.12 4.99
N PHE A 30 9.24 3.31 3.72
CA PHE A 30 8.02 2.75 3.14
C PHE A 30 8.00 1.22 3.28
N PHE A 31 9.09 0.55 2.86
CA PHE A 31 9.16 -0.91 2.95
C PHE A 31 9.18 -1.38 4.41
N PHE A 32 9.88 -0.68 5.30
CA PHE A 32 9.88 -1.02 6.72
C PHE A 32 8.47 -1.00 7.32
N LEU A 33 7.65 0.01 7.01
CA LEU A 33 6.25 0.06 7.44
C LEU A 33 5.40 -1.06 6.83
N VAL A 34 5.60 -1.40 5.55
CA VAL A 34 4.94 -2.54 4.90
C VAL A 34 5.28 -3.85 5.61
N ILE A 35 6.55 -4.05 5.96
CA ILE A 35 7.02 -5.23 6.68
C ILE A 35 6.30 -5.35 8.02
N LEU A 36 6.35 -4.31 8.86
CA LEU A 36 5.71 -4.32 10.17
C LEU A 36 4.20 -4.56 10.10
N SER A 37 3.53 -3.92 9.15
CA SER A 37 2.11 -4.10 8.89
C SER A 37 1.77 -5.55 8.53
N VAL A 38 2.52 -6.16 7.63
CA VAL A 38 2.28 -7.54 7.17
C VAL A 38 2.53 -8.55 8.28
N LEU A 39 3.59 -8.38 9.07
CA LEU A 39 3.87 -9.24 10.23
C LEU A 39 2.69 -9.21 11.21
N MET A 40 2.19 -8.01 11.51
CA MET A 40 1.05 -7.82 12.40
C MET A 40 -0.25 -8.40 11.81
N ALA A 41 -0.46 -8.23 10.50
CA ALA A 41 -1.62 -8.78 9.78
C ALA A 41 -1.62 -10.31 9.80
N ALA A 42 -0.47 -10.94 9.53
CA ALA A 42 -0.31 -12.39 9.57
C ALA A 42 -0.64 -12.93 10.97
N CYS A 43 -0.06 -12.33 12.02
CA CYS A 43 -0.39 -12.67 13.40
C CYS A 43 -1.88 -12.50 13.71
N GLY A 44 -2.48 -11.37 13.33
CA GLY A 44 -3.90 -11.07 13.55
C GLY A 44 -4.84 -12.07 12.88
N LEU A 45 -4.56 -12.44 11.63
CA LEU A 45 -5.31 -13.46 10.88
C LEU A 45 -5.22 -14.84 11.55
N ILE A 46 -4.02 -15.19 12.00
CA ILE A 46 -3.72 -16.46 12.66
C ILE A 46 -4.43 -16.58 14.01
N ILE A 47 -4.47 -15.52 14.81
CA ILE A 47 -5.17 -15.53 16.12
C ILE A 47 -6.66 -15.17 16.01
N ASN A 48 -7.19 -15.01 14.78
CA ASN A 48 -8.57 -14.62 14.52
C ASN A 48 -9.00 -13.33 15.25
N ASN A 49 -8.16 -12.29 15.21
CA ASN A 49 -8.39 -11.02 15.90
C ASN A 49 -8.55 -9.86 14.91
N ALA A 50 -9.79 -9.49 14.64
CA ALA A 50 -10.17 -8.37 13.78
C ALA A 50 -9.50 -7.05 14.18
N SER A 51 -9.37 -6.77 15.48
CA SER A 51 -8.77 -5.52 15.97
C SER A 51 -7.28 -5.41 15.59
N VAL A 52 -6.53 -6.51 15.70
CA VAL A 52 -5.12 -6.56 15.29
C VAL A 52 -5.00 -6.45 13.77
N ILE A 53 -5.89 -7.09 13.02
CA ILE A 53 -5.96 -7.00 11.56
C ILE A 53 -6.21 -5.55 11.14
N ILE A 54 -7.18 -4.87 11.75
CA ILE A 54 -7.50 -3.46 11.46
C ILE A 54 -6.31 -2.56 11.83
N ALA A 55 -5.70 -2.77 13.00
CA ALA A 55 -4.54 -2.01 13.42
C ALA A 55 -3.33 -2.20 12.48
N SER A 56 -3.14 -3.40 11.93
CA SER A 56 -2.08 -3.65 10.96
C SER A 56 -2.23 -2.81 9.68
N MET A 57 -3.47 -2.60 9.22
CA MET A 57 -3.76 -1.81 8.02
C MET A 57 -3.44 -0.32 8.21
N LEU A 58 -3.43 0.18 9.45
CA LEU A 58 -3.07 1.57 9.81
C LEU A 58 -1.61 1.91 9.55
N ILE A 59 -0.74 0.90 9.47
CA ILE A 59 0.70 1.07 9.42
C ILE A 59 1.20 1.18 7.97
N ALA A 60 0.64 0.40 7.04
CA ALA A 60 1.21 0.25 5.69
C ALA A 60 0.78 1.37 4.72
N PRO A 61 1.72 2.09 4.10
CA PRO A 61 1.44 3.12 3.09
C PRO A 61 1.11 2.57 1.69
N ILE A 62 0.65 1.30 1.54
CA ILE A 62 0.41 0.67 0.23
C ILE A 62 -0.66 1.39 -0.60
N LEU A 63 -1.54 2.15 0.05
CA LEU A 63 -2.57 2.93 -0.64
C LEU A 63 -1.99 4.04 -1.52
N SER A 64 -0.87 4.63 -1.13
CA SER A 64 -0.22 5.72 -1.87
C SER A 64 0.23 5.31 -3.28
N PRO A 65 0.98 4.22 -3.50
CA PRO A 65 1.29 3.77 -4.87
C PRO A 65 0.05 3.37 -5.67
N VAL A 66 -1.01 2.87 -5.04
CA VAL A 66 -2.28 2.56 -5.74
C VAL A 66 -2.94 3.82 -6.27
N LEU A 67 -3.09 4.85 -5.43
CA LEU A 67 -3.63 6.14 -5.85
C LEU A 67 -2.70 6.84 -6.86
N SER A 68 -1.39 6.68 -6.72
CA SER A 68 -0.39 7.23 -7.65
C SER A 68 -0.50 6.60 -9.05
N ILE A 69 -0.80 5.29 -9.16
CA ILE A 69 -1.16 4.65 -10.44
C ILE A 69 -2.41 5.30 -11.04
N ALA A 70 -3.49 5.45 -10.26
CA ALA A 70 -4.72 6.08 -10.73
C ALA A 70 -4.49 7.51 -11.23
N LEU A 71 -3.69 8.30 -10.49
CA LEU A 71 -3.29 9.64 -10.90
C LEU A 71 -2.49 9.62 -12.21
N GLY A 72 -1.49 8.73 -12.32
CA GLY A 72 -0.68 8.55 -13.52
C GLY A 72 -1.51 8.24 -14.76
N ILE A 73 -2.56 7.42 -14.61
CA ILE A 73 -3.51 7.11 -15.69
C ILE A 73 -4.31 8.37 -16.07
N VAL A 74 -4.85 9.11 -15.10
CA VAL A 74 -5.66 10.32 -15.36
C VAL A 74 -4.87 11.41 -16.09
N ILE A 75 -3.58 11.55 -15.79
CA ILE A 75 -2.71 12.58 -16.40
C ILE A 75 -1.95 12.06 -17.64
N ALA A 76 -2.14 10.78 -18.00
CA ALA A 76 -1.42 10.07 -19.05
C ALA A 76 0.12 10.22 -18.94
N ASP A 77 0.67 9.92 -17.75
CA ASP A 77 2.11 9.91 -17.48
C ASP A 77 2.60 8.47 -17.28
N GLY A 78 3.22 7.91 -18.32
CA GLY A 78 3.72 6.53 -18.29
C GLY A 78 4.86 6.30 -17.30
N LYS A 79 5.66 7.34 -16.98
CA LYS A 79 6.76 7.22 -16.01
C LYS A 79 6.19 7.05 -14.61
N LEU A 80 5.19 7.86 -14.24
CA LEU A 80 4.50 7.75 -12.95
C LEU A 80 3.78 6.40 -12.81
N ILE A 81 3.05 5.96 -13.84
CA ILE A 81 2.36 4.66 -13.84
C ILE A 81 3.35 3.53 -13.59
N SER A 82 4.43 3.48 -14.38
CA SER A 82 5.45 2.42 -14.29
C SER A 82 6.14 2.41 -12.93
N ARG A 83 6.58 3.57 -12.44
CA ARG A 83 7.21 3.71 -11.12
C ARG A 83 6.30 3.21 -10.00
N SER A 84 5.07 3.71 -9.95
CA SER A 84 4.13 3.34 -8.88
C SER A 84 3.69 1.88 -8.96
N PHE A 85 3.56 1.34 -10.17
CA PHE A 85 3.32 -0.08 -10.41
C PHE A 85 4.49 -0.95 -9.89
N PHE A 86 5.74 -0.58 -10.16
CA PHE A 86 6.89 -1.31 -9.63
C PHE A 86 7.01 -1.19 -8.11
N THR A 87 6.68 -0.03 -7.51
CA THR A 87 6.59 0.11 -6.05
C THR A 87 5.55 -0.86 -5.47
N LEU A 88 4.36 -0.91 -6.06
CA LEU A 88 3.29 -1.80 -5.64
C LEU A 88 3.66 -3.28 -5.80
N LEU A 89 4.33 -3.64 -6.91
CA LEU A 89 4.75 -5.01 -7.16
C LEU A 89 5.82 -5.46 -6.17
N LYS A 90 6.83 -4.61 -5.89
CA LYS A 90 7.87 -4.91 -4.88
C LYS A 90 7.27 -5.03 -3.48
N SER A 91 6.37 -4.13 -3.10
CA SER A 91 5.73 -4.17 -1.78
C SER A 91 4.82 -5.40 -1.62
N THR A 92 4.09 -5.78 -2.67
CA THR A 92 3.31 -7.01 -2.75
C THR A 92 4.20 -8.25 -2.58
N GLY A 93 5.33 -8.31 -3.30
CA GLY A 93 6.28 -9.40 -3.19
C GLY A 93 6.86 -9.55 -1.77
N TRP A 94 7.27 -8.44 -1.15
CA TRP A 94 7.71 -8.42 0.25
C TRP A 94 6.62 -8.86 1.21
N ALA A 95 5.40 -8.35 1.04
CA ALA A 95 4.27 -8.69 1.88
C ALA A 95 3.95 -10.20 1.85
N ILE A 96 3.85 -10.78 0.66
CA ILE A 96 3.56 -12.21 0.50
C ILE A 96 4.70 -13.05 1.09
N SER A 97 5.95 -12.71 0.76
CA SER A 97 7.13 -13.47 1.20
C SER A 97 7.27 -13.46 2.72
N LEU A 98 7.13 -12.29 3.35
CA LEU A 98 7.26 -12.18 4.79
C LEU A 98 6.10 -12.80 5.54
N SER A 99 4.86 -12.64 5.05
CA SER A 99 3.73 -13.35 5.64
C SER A 99 3.93 -14.87 5.58
N ALA A 100 4.44 -15.39 4.46
CA ALA A 100 4.75 -16.81 4.34
C ALA A 100 5.84 -17.25 5.34
N VAL A 101 6.92 -16.49 5.46
CA VAL A 101 8.00 -16.77 6.43
C VAL A 101 7.48 -16.71 7.86
N THR A 102 6.69 -15.69 8.22
CA THR A 102 6.10 -15.56 9.56
C THR A 102 5.17 -16.71 9.87
N THR A 103 4.30 -17.08 8.93
CA THR A 103 3.39 -18.21 9.09
C THR A 103 4.17 -19.51 9.27
N TRP A 104 5.20 -19.72 8.45
CA TRP A 104 6.07 -20.90 8.56
C TRP A 104 6.82 -20.94 9.90
N LEU A 105 7.36 -19.82 10.36
CA LEU A 105 8.02 -19.74 11.68
C LEU A 105 7.02 -20.06 12.80
N LEU A 106 5.86 -19.39 12.82
CA LEU A 106 4.82 -19.63 13.82
C LEU A 106 4.33 -21.07 13.81
N TRP A 107 4.21 -21.68 12.64
CA TRP A 107 3.86 -23.09 12.50
C TRP A 107 4.85 -24.03 13.20
N ASN A 108 6.14 -23.72 13.20
CA ASN A 108 7.16 -24.53 13.88
C ASN A 108 7.15 -24.35 15.41
N PHE A 109 6.62 -23.24 15.92
CA PHE A 109 6.57 -22.93 17.35
C PHE A 109 5.19 -23.12 17.99
N ALA A 110 4.12 -23.25 17.20
CA ALA A 110 2.75 -23.39 17.67
C ALA A 110 2.38 -24.84 18.01
N THR A 111 1.37 -25.01 18.87
CA THR A 111 0.79 -26.31 19.24
C THR A 111 -0.02 -26.94 18.11
N SER A 112 -0.20 -28.26 18.16
CA SER A 112 -0.76 -29.10 17.10
C SER A 112 -2.14 -28.70 16.53
N ASP A 113 -2.96 -27.95 17.29
CA ASP A 113 -4.27 -27.45 16.80
C ASP A 113 -4.13 -26.37 15.71
N PHE A 114 -2.96 -25.76 15.57
CA PHE A 114 -2.66 -24.74 14.56
C PHE A 114 -2.70 -25.26 13.12
N HIS A 115 -2.50 -26.57 12.93
CA HIS A 115 -2.22 -27.13 11.62
C HIS A 115 -3.46 -27.41 10.76
N THR A 116 -4.63 -27.50 11.40
CA THR A 116 -5.78 -28.18 10.76
C THR A 116 -6.86 -27.21 10.30
N SER A 117 -7.07 -26.09 11.01
CA SER A 117 -8.24 -25.22 10.81
C SER A 117 -7.87 -23.82 10.32
N LEU A 118 -8.56 -23.36 9.27
CA LEU A 118 -8.50 -21.95 8.86
C LEU A 118 -9.35 -21.12 9.82
N THR A 119 -8.86 -19.95 10.20
CA THR A 119 -9.64 -19.02 11.02
C THR A 119 -10.76 -18.37 10.20
N PRO A 120 -11.89 -17.99 10.82
CA PRO A 120 -12.94 -17.21 10.17
C PRO A 120 -12.41 -15.99 9.42
N GLU A 121 -11.49 -15.23 10.02
CA GLU A 121 -10.86 -14.06 9.38
C GLU A 121 -10.10 -14.42 8.10
N ILE A 122 -9.45 -15.58 8.01
CA ILE A 122 -8.81 -16.05 6.78
C ILE A 122 -9.87 -16.44 5.74
N ILE A 123 -10.93 -17.13 6.16
CA ILE A 123 -12.00 -17.61 5.26
C ILE A 123 -12.71 -16.43 4.59
N GLU A 124 -12.95 -15.35 5.31
CA GLU A 124 -13.55 -14.12 4.75
C GLU A 124 -12.66 -13.48 3.67
N ARG A 125 -11.36 -13.76 3.64
CA ARG A 125 -10.42 -13.20 2.65
C ARG A 125 -10.21 -14.06 1.42
N ILE A 126 -10.78 -15.26 1.36
CA ILE A 126 -10.65 -16.15 0.19
C ILE A 126 -11.91 -16.17 -0.67
N GLN A 127 -13.01 -15.55 -0.22
CA GLN A 127 -14.28 -15.49 -0.93
C GLN A 127 -14.49 -14.11 -1.58
N PRO A 128 -14.07 -13.93 -2.84
CA PRO A 128 -14.33 -12.69 -3.55
C PRO A 128 -15.85 -12.48 -3.68
N SER A 129 -16.31 -11.27 -3.34
CA SER A 129 -17.72 -10.89 -3.40
C SER A 129 -17.87 -9.52 -4.05
N ILE A 130 -18.98 -9.34 -4.78
CA ILE A 130 -19.36 -8.04 -5.36
C ILE A 130 -19.50 -6.96 -4.28
N VAL A 131 -19.86 -7.34 -3.06
CA VAL A 131 -19.99 -6.42 -1.93
C VAL A 131 -18.63 -5.82 -1.57
N TYR A 132 -17.56 -6.62 -1.56
CA TYR A 132 -16.20 -6.12 -1.33
C TYR A 132 -15.73 -5.19 -2.45
N LEU A 133 -16.14 -5.43 -3.70
CA LEU A 133 -15.87 -4.50 -4.81
C LEU A 133 -16.56 -3.15 -4.60
N ILE A 134 -17.82 -3.14 -4.17
CA ILE A 134 -18.55 -1.90 -3.86
C ILE A 134 -17.85 -1.15 -2.72
N ILE A 135 -17.45 -1.86 -1.66
CA ILE A 135 -16.68 -1.29 -0.55
C ILE A 135 -15.37 -0.68 -1.04
N ALA A 136 -14.63 -1.39 -1.91
CA ALA A 136 -13.39 -0.91 -2.48
C ALA A 136 -13.58 0.37 -3.32
N ILE A 137 -14.68 0.46 -4.08
CA ILE A 137 -15.03 1.67 -4.84
C ILE A 137 -15.33 2.83 -3.89
N ILE A 138 -16.17 2.62 -2.87
CA ILE A 138 -16.50 3.65 -1.88
C ILE A 138 -15.23 4.13 -1.16
N ALA A 139 -14.38 3.19 -0.73
CA ALA A 139 -13.09 3.50 -0.10
C ALA A 139 -12.21 4.32 -1.04
N GLY A 140 -12.00 3.87 -2.28
CA GLY A 140 -11.18 4.57 -3.27
C GLY A 140 -11.69 5.99 -3.56
N THR A 141 -13.01 6.17 -3.66
CA THR A 141 -13.63 7.49 -3.81
C THR A 141 -13.34 8.37 -2.60
N ALA A 142 -13.58 7.87 -1.39
CA ALA A 142 -13.37 8.62 -0.15
C ALA A 142 -11.90 9.02 0.03
N THR A 143 -10.96 8.10 -0.19
CA THR A 143 -9.53 8.38 -0.06
C THR A 143 -9.06 9.36 -1.12
N ALA A 144 -9.43 9.18 -2.38
CA ALA A 144 -9.04 10.10 -3.46
C ALA A 144 -9.60 11.51 -3.22
N PHE A 145 -10.82 11.62 -2.70
CA PHE A 145 -11.41 12.90 -2.33
C PHE A 145 -10.69 13.55 -1.15
N ALA A 146 -10.48 12.79 -0.07
CA ALA A 146 -9.81 13.27 1.14
C ALA A 146 -8.38 13.74 0.85
N ARG A 147 -7.66 13.04 -0.04
CA ARG A 147 -6.28 13.38 -0.39
C ARG A 147 -6.13 14.77 -1.01
N VAL A 148 -7.15 15.23 -1.74
CA VAL A 148 -7.09 16.50 -2.48
C VAL A 148 -7.72 17.66 -1.67
N LYS A 149 -8.41 17.36 -0.57
CA LYS A 149 -9.07 18.36 0.27
C LYS A 149 -8.22 18.67 1.51
N PRO A 150 -7.67 19.90 1.67
CA PRO A 150 -6.71 20.23 2.73
C PRO A 150 -7.21 19.87 4.14
N ASP A 151 -8.43 20.30 4.48
CA ASP A 151 -9.04 20.09 5.80
C ASP A 151 -9.20 18.61 6.16
N LEU A 152 -9.29 17.73 5.15
CA LEU A 152 -9.45 16.29 5.31
C LEU A 152 -8.13 15.54 5.20
N SER A 153 -7.16 16.05 4.44
CA SER A 153 -5.84 15.44 4.28
C SER A 153 -5.09 15.41 5.62
N GLU A 154 -5.28 16.43 6.47
CA GLU A 154 -4.67 16.49 7.81
C GLU A 154 -5.47 15.75 8.89
N THR A 155 -6.80 15.60 8.73
CA THR A 155 -7.70 14.99 9.72
C THR A 155 -8.04 13.53 9.45
N LEU A 156 -7.56 12.97 8.33
CA LEU A 156 -7.49 11.53 8.11
C LEU A 156 -6.10 10.89 8.38
N PRO A 157 -5.45 11.07 9.55
CA PRO A 157 -4.44 10.11 9.98
C PRO A 157 -5.16 8.86 10.48
N GLY A 158 -5.35 7.92 9.56
CA GLY A 158 -5.65 6.54 9.87
C GLY A 158 -6.57 5.89 8.85
N THR A 159 -6.03 5.28 7.79
CA THR A 159 -6.77 4.28 6.98
C THR A 159 -8.19 4.65 6.53
N ALA A 160 -8.43 5.62 5.66
CA ALA A 160 -9.69 5.59 4.91
C ALA A 160 -9.57 4.44 3.88
N ILE A 161 -10.03 3.20 4.05
CA ILE A 161 -10.86 2.51 5.06
C ILE A 161 -10.12 1.19 5.26
N ALA A 162 -9.31 1.04 6.32
CA ALA A 162 -8.48 -0.13 6.67
C ALA A 162 -8.22 -1.09 5.47
N VAL A 163 -7.40 -0.61 4.52
CA VAL A 163 -7.45 -1.04 3.13
C VAL A 163 -7.34 -2.57 3.01
N ALA A 164 -8.30 -3.16 2.31
CA ALA A 164 -8.42 -4.59 2.04
C ALA A 164 -7.35 -5.12 1.07
N LEU A 165 -6.14 -4.56 1.10
CA LEU A 165 -4.97 -5.02 0.36
C LEU A 165 -4.03 -5.80 1.28
N VAL A 166 -3.68 -5.26 2.46
CA VAL A 166 -2.70 -5.93 3.36
C VAL A 166 -3.18 -7.30 3.84
N PRO A 167 -4.41 -7.48 4.38
CA PRO A 167 -4.82 -8.79 4.86
C PRO A 167 -4.97 -9.82 3.76
N PRO A 168 -5.54 -9.52 2.58
CA PRO A 168 -5.49 -10.46 1.46
C PRO A 168 -4.07 -10.83 1.07
N LEU A 169 -3.12 -9.88 0.98
CA LEU A 169 -1.71 -10.20 0.72
C LEU A 169 -1.09 -11.09 1.81
N ALA A 170 -1.39 -10.82 3.08
CA ALA A 170 -0.95 -11.67 4.18
C ALA A 170 -1.57 -13.07 4.08
N THR A 171 -2.86 -13.15 3.72
CA THR A 171 -3.58 -14.42 3.50
C THR A 171 -3.00 -15.22 2.34
N VAL A 172 -2.54 -14.56 1.27
CA VAL A 172 -1.78 -15.21 0.19
C VAL A 172 -0.52 -15.87 0.75
N GLY A 173 0.26 -15.15 1.57
CA GLY A 173 1.45 -15.70 2.23
C GLY A 173 1.12 -16.89 3.15
N ILE A 174 0.03 -16.80 3.91
CA ILE A 174 -0.47 -17.92 4.73
C ILE A 174 -0.83 -19.13 3.86
N GLY A 175 -1.54 -18.92 2.75
CA GLY A 175 -1.90 -19.98 1.80
C GLY A 175 -0.66 -20.65 1.18
N ILE A 176 0.38 -19.87 0.85
CA ILE A 176 1.65 -20.40 0.35
C ILE A 176 2.37 -21.22 1.43
N ALA A 177 2.50 -20.69 2.65
CA ALA A 177 3.18 -21.36 3.75
C ALA A 177 2.48 -22.67 4.17
N THR A 178 1.15 -22.72 4.06
CA THR A 178 0.34 -23.90 4.38
C THR A 178 0.12 -24.84 3.20
N LEU A 179 0.70 -24.54 2.03
CA LEU A 179 0.50 -25.28 0.77
C LEU A 179 -0.97 -25.40 0.33
N ARG A 180 -1.83 -24.46 0.77
CA ARG A 180 -3.24 -24.40 0.42
C ARG A 180 -3.43 -23.43 -0.75
N LEU A 181 -3.34 -23.95 -1.97
CA LEU A 181 -3.49 -23.17 -3.21
C LEU A 181 -4.85 -22.46 -3.31
N GLU A 182 -5.92 -23.06 -2.78
CA GLU A 182 -7.25 -22.44 -2.72
C GLU A 182 -7.24 -21.15 -1.89
N VAL A 183 -6.52 -21.15 -0.76
CA VAL A 183 -6.38 -19.97 0.10
C VAL A 183 -5.55 -18.89 -0.61
N ALA A 184 -4.42 -19.28 -1.20
CA ALA A 184 -3.55 -18.35 -1.90
C ALA A 184 -4.24 -17.70 -3.10
N SER A 185 -4.89 -18.49 -3.95
CA SER A 185 -5.57 -17.98 -5.16
C SER A 185 -6.83 -17.16 -4.84
N GLY A 186 -7.65 -17.59 -3.87
CA GLY A 186 -8.84 -16.86 -3.44
C GLY A 186 -8.47 -15.49 -2.85
N ALA A 187 -7.47 -15.43 -1.97
CA ALA A 187 -6.99 -14.18 -1.40
C ALA A 187 -6.33 -13.27 -2.42
N PHE A 188 -5.58 -13.83 -3.38
CA PHE A 188 -5.00 -13.05 -4.47
C PHE A 188 -6.09 -12.45 -5.37
N ALA A 189 -7.14 -13.21 -5.69
CA ALA A 189 -8.29 -12.70 -6.44
C ALA A 189 -8.99 -11.56 -5.69
N MET A 190 -9.18 -11.70 -4.37
CA MET A 190 -9.74 -10.62 -3.55
C MET A 190 -8.86 -9.36 -3.55
N PHE A 191 -7.54 -9.53 -3.42
CA PHE A 191 -6.58 -8.42 -3.53
C PHE A 191 -6.71 -7.69 -4.87
N VAL A 192 -6.74 -8.43 -5.99
CA VAL A 192 -6.85 -7.84 -7.34
C VAL A 192 -8.18 -7.10 -7.52
N LEU A 193 -9.30 -7.69 -7.08
CA LEU A 193 -10.60 -7.03 -7.17
C LEU A 193 -10.64 -5.72 -6.40
N ASN A 194 -10.11 -5.72 -5.16
CA ASN A 194 -10.04 -4.52 -4.34
C ASN A 194 -9.13 -3.46 -4.97
N LEU A 195 -7.98 -3.88 -5.50
CA LEU A 195 -7.04 -3.01 -6.18
C LEU A 195 -7.71 -2.31 -7.38
N ILE A 196 -8.38 -3.07 -8.25
CA ILE A 196 -9.09 -2.51 -9.41
C ILE A 196 -10.18 -1.54 -8.97
N GLY A 197 -10.99 -1.91 -7.97
CA GLY A 197 -12.07 -1.05 -7.45
C GLY A 197 -11.55 0.31 -6.95
N ILE A 198 -10.45 0.29 -6.18
CA ILE A 198 -9.82 1.50 -5.66
C ILE A 198 -9.25 2.36 -6.80
N VAL A 199 -8.52 1.74 -7.75
CA VAL A 199 -7.93 2.47 -8.89
C VAL A 199 -9.01 3.14 -9.73
N LEU A 200 -10.07 2.43 -10.10
CA LEU A 200 -11.16 2.98 -10.91
C LEU A 200 -11.88 4.13 -10.19
N ALA A 201 -12.17 3.97 -8.90
CA ALA A 201 -12.82 5.01 -8.10
C ALA A 201 -11.94 6.26 -7.97
N ALA A 202 -10.64 6.08 -7.73
CA ALA A 202 -9.69 7.17 -7.67
C ALA A 202 -9.53 7.88 -9.02
N MET A 203 -9.52 7.15 -10.13
CA MET A 203 -9.49 7.73 -11.48
C MET A 203 -10.68 8.65 -11.73
N VAL A 204 -11.89 8.20 -11.39
CA VAL A 204 -13.11 9.02 -11.51
C VAL A 204 -12.99 10.29 -10.67
N MET A 205 -12.58 10.16 -9.41
CA MET A 205 -12.45 11.33 -8.52
C MET A 205 -11.39 12.33 -8.98
N PHE A 206 -10.20 11.86 -9.34
CA PHE A 206 -9.14 12.72 -9.87
C PHE A 206 -9.52 13.40 -11.18
N SER A 207 -10.27 12.71 -12.05
CA SER A 207 -10.84 13.29 -13.26
C SER A 207 -11.88 14.38 -12.95
N MET A 208 -12.80 14.12 -12.02
CA MET A 208 -13.81 15.10 -11.59
C MET A 208 -13.19 16.37 -10.96
N MET A 209 -12.02 16.24 -10.33
CA MET A 209 -11.26 17.36 -9.75
C MET A 209 -10.35 18.08 -10.77
N ASN A 210 -10.37 17.65 -12.04
CA ASN A 210 -9.59 18.20 -13.16
C ASN A 210 -8.06 18.17 -12.96
N LEU A 211 -7.52 17.13 -12.29
CA LEU A 211 -6.08 17.00 -12.06
C LEU A 211 -5.26 16.79 -13.35
N TYR A 212 -5.90 16.36 -14.45
CA TYR A 212 -5.28 16.14 -15.76
C TYR A 212 -4.61 17.40 -16.35
N THR A 213 -5.07 18.60 -15.99
CA THR A 213 -4.54 19.88 -16.52
C THR A 213 -3.13 20.20 -16.01
N LYS A 214 -2.61 19.47 -15.02
CA LYS A 214 -1.34 19.80 -14.33
C LYS A 214 -0.12 18.97 -14.75
N LYS A 215 -0.21 18.23 -15.84
CA LYS A 215 0.82 17.28 -16.33
C LYS A 215 2.27 17.76 -16.15
N THR A 216 2.59 18.99 -16.54
CA THR A 216 3.97 19.54 -16.47
C THR A 216 4.51 19.69 -15.05
N ILE A 217 3.66 20.08 -14.09
CA ILE A 217 4.07 20.22 -12.67
C ILE A 217 4.29 18.84 -12.07
N ILE A 218 3.46 17.87 -12.46
CA ILE A 218 3.53 16.51 -11.97
C ILE A 218 4.80 15.82 -12.48
N ALA A 219 5.10 15.92 -13.78
CA ALA A 219 6.31 15.37 -14.37
C ALA A 219 7.59 15.87 -13.67
N LYS A 220 7.68 17.19 -13.41
CA LYS A 220 8.81 17.78 -12.65
C LYS A 220 8.89 17.27 -11.22
N THR A 221 7.75 17.01 -10.59
CA THR A 221 7.70 16.50 -9.22
C THR A 221 8.17 15.06 -9.14
N VAL A 222 7.81 14.22 -10.12
CA VAL A 222 8.30 12.84 -10.25
C VAL A 222 9.82 12.81 -10.41
N GLU A 223 10.36 13.63 -11.33
CA GLU A 223 11.80 13.75 -11.59
C GLU A 223 12.57 14.16 -10.33
N LYS A 224 12.09 15.20 -9.63
CA LYS A 224 12.70 15.65 -8.38
C LYS A 224 12.71 14.55 -7.30
N ALA A 225 11.60 13.81 -7.15
CA ALA A 225 11.52 12.72 -6.18
C ALA A 225 12.44 11.54 -6.53
N ASP A 226 12.67 11.27 -7.82
CA ASP A 226 13.65 10.24 -8.25
C ASP A 226 15.08 10.68 -7.89
N GLU A 227 15.45 11.93 -8.17
CA GLU A 227 16.79 12.47 -7.82
C GLU A 227 17.06 12.46 -6.31
N GLU A 228 16.05 12.78 -5.49
CA GLU A 228 16.16 12.75 -4.04
C GLU A 228 16.35 11.31 -3.52
N LEU A 229 15.61 10.35 -4.08
CA LEU A 229 15.76 8.94 -3.75
C LEU A 229 17.17 8.42 -4.10
N GLU A 230 17.70 8.75 -5.29
CA GLU A 230 19.05 8.37 -5.70
C GLU A 230 20.11 8.92 -4.73
N LYS A 231 20.02 10.20 -4.36
CA LYS A 231 20.92 10.82 -3.36
C LYS A 231 20.82 10.16 -1.99
N GLU A 232 19.62 9.81 -1.53
CA GLU A 232 19.40 9.10 -0.27
C GLU A 232 20.07 7.71 -0.29
N LEU A 233 19.92 6.96 -1.39
CA LEU A 233 20.53 5.64 -1.56
C LEU A 233 22.06 5.72 -1.61
N GLU A 234 22.62 6.66 -2.37
CA GLU A 234 24.08 6.88 -2.43
C GLU A 234 24.67 7.29 -1.07
N SER A 235 23.98 8.17 -0.34
CA SER A 235 24.43 8.59 0.99
C SER A 235 24.38 7.46 2.02
N SER A 236 23.40 6.56 1.90
CA SER A 236 23.26 5.37 2.74
C SER A 236 24.34 4.33 2.44
N GLN A 237 24.70 4.16 1.16
CA GLN A 237 25.81 3.29 0.75
C GLN A 237 27.15 3.82 1.27
N LYS A 238 27.44 5.12 1.08
CA LYS A 238 28.68 5.74 1.58
C LYS A 238 28.83 5.65 3.11
N LYS A 239 27.75 5.83 3.87
CA LYS A 239 27.78 5.64 5.34
C LYS A 239 28.07 4.19 5.73
N THR A 240 27.49 3.23 5.00
CA THR A 240 27.72 1.79 5.24
C THR A 240 29.17 1.39 4.93
N GLU A 241 29.74 1.92 3.84
CA GLU A 241 31.14 1.71 3.49
C GLU A 241 32.08 2.36 4.51
N THR A 242 31.82 3.61 4.94
CA THR A 242 32.66 4.31 5.93
C THR A 242 32.67 3.60 7.28
N ASN A 243 31.52 3.08 7.75
CA ASN A 243 31.44 2.34 9.00
C ASN A 243 32.11 0.96 8.94
N ASN A 244 32.19 0.33 7.76
CA ASN A 244 32.88 -0.96 7.59
C ASN A 244 34.42 -0.85 7.53
N ILE A 245 34.97 0.36 7.34
CA ILE A 245 36.43 0.58 7.29
C ILE A 245 37.00 0.96 8.68
N SER A 246 36.14 1.29 9.65
CA SER A 246 36.53 1.74 11.00
C SER A 246 36.91 0.67 12.04
N PRO A 247 36.66 -0.65 11.92
CA PRO A 247 36.97 -1.57 13.02
C PRO A 247 38.42 -2.12 13.02
N PHE A 248 39.29 -1.66 12.12
CA PHE A 248 40.67 -2.16 11.99
C PHE A 248 41.77 -1.11 12.22
N ALA A 249 41.44 0.06 12.77
CA ALA A 249 42.39 1.15 13.01
C ALA A 249 42.66 1.46 14.49
N GLU A 250 42.17 0.62 15.41
CA GLU A 250 42.53 0.67 16.82
C GLU A 250 42.85 -0.76 17.30
N ASP A 251 44.09 -1.18 17.09
CA ASP A 251 44.86 -2.11 17.94
C ASP A 251 46.35 -2.07 17.54
#